data_AF-A0A953IKY6-F1
#
_entry.id   AF-A0A953IKY6-F1
#
_cell.length_a   1.000
_cell.length_b   1.000
_cell.length_c   1.000
_cell.angle_alpha   90.00
_cell.angle_beta   90.00
_cell.angle_gamma   90.00
#
_symmetry.space_group_name_H-M   'P 1'
#
loop_
_entity.id
_entity.type
_entity.pdbx_description
1 polymer ?
#
loop_
_entity_poly.entity_id
_entity_poly.type
_entity_poly.pdbx_seq_one_letter_code
_entity_poly.pdbx_strand_id
1 'polypeptide(L)'
;LSRATDLEEEAARRLLTTGMNPGGVDRSVMWTDLDEHQGEWQRLFDWTRTPPDYRPALSGEEQEHRTRIQVAAREAVAETLFSGGRRDLESLKLGYVTFDRMRHSGATAVAREAADSCIRMLGKRRRIDTHRATVDDPRLPKYARDYLEVVAVLNGLVPADFERDVTDLLTSAGVFDQGLLLFRGLFAADADDIYYECGRCSRIHLHASGGICSGCHNRLGTPLRTGIDDAGQEADYYRWLAVSAGPIFRLNCAELTGQTDKLLARDRQRLFQNITVGAEVPLTDNIDLLSVTTTMEAGVDIGSLLAVMMANMPPMRFNYQQRVGRAGRRGAPLSLALTLCRGRSHDDYYFQRPERITADPPPPPYVDTSRPQILLRVFSKEVLRRAFSELSLFPGTAGDSVHGEFGTADAWMQQPPNPPAGYAGTTAADIIQEWIGRHRAVVVGICDALLVGTRLAGDAAQRAAAIGWITTRLVPEITAATQDQSLIQIGLSERLANRGILPMFGFPTRARLLYHK
;
A
#
# COMPACT_ATOMS: atom_id res chain seq x y z
N LEU A 1 -4.91 -30.63 -23.10
CA LEU A 1 -4.12 -31.23 -21.99
C LEU A 1 -2.80 -30.49 -21.90
N SER A 2 -2.60 -29.72 -20.84
CA SER A 2 -1.39 -28.93 -20.60
C SER A 2 -0.78 -29.35 -19.27
N ARG A 3 0.56 -29.48 -19.17
CA ARG A 3 1.20 -29.78 -17.87
C ARG A 3 1.04 -28.59 -16.94
N ALA A 4 0.89 -28.86 -15.64
CA ALA A 4 0.83 -27.80 -14.63
C ALA A 4 2.11 -26.95 -14.60
N THR A 5 3.28 -27.54 -14.90
CA THR A 5 4.55 -26.82 -15.04
C THR A 5 4.56 -25.89 -16.25
N ASP A 6 3.97 -26.30 -17.37
CA ASP A 6 3.90 -25.46 -18.57
C ASP A 6 2.96 -24.27 -18.32
N LEU A 7 1.89 -24.48 -17.54
CA LEU A 7 1.00 -23.41 -17.09
C LEU A 7 1.71 -22.43 -16.14
N GLU A 8 2.56 -22.92 -15.24
CA GLU A 8 3.41 -22.11 -14.36
C GLU A 8 4.34 -21.20 -15.17
N GLU A 9 5.08 -21.77 -16.12
CA GLU A 9 6.00 -21.03 -16.99
C GLU A 9 5.27 -20.01 -17.87
N GLU A 10 4.13 -20.40 -18.47
CA GLU A 10 3.30 -19.53 -19.29
C GLU A 10 2.76 -18.35 -18.47
N ALA A 11 2.23 -18.60 -17.26
CA ALA A 11 1.71 -17.57 -16.36
C ALA A 11 2.81 -16.60 -15.91
N ALA A 12 3.95 -17.11 -15.46
CA ALA A 12 5.09 -16.30 -15.04
C ALA A 12 5.58 -15.38 -16.18
N ARG A 13 5.70 -15.90 -17.40
CA ARG A 13 6.10 -15.12 -18.57
C ARG A 13 5.09 -14.03 -18.94
N ARG A 14 3.78 -14.30 -18.85
CA ARG A 14 2.73 -13.28 -19.09
C ARG A 14 2.78 -12.16 -18.05
N LEU A 15 2.98 -12.51 -16.78
CA LEU A 15 3.13 -11.54 -15.69
C LEU A 15 4.39 -10.67 -15.89
N LEU A 16 5.53 -11.27 -16.22
CA LEU A 16 6.76 -10.51 -16.52
C LEU A 16 6.59 -9.57 -17.70
N THR A 17 5.95 -10.02 -18.78
CA THR A 17 5.72 -9.20 -19.98
C THR A 17 4.83 -7.99 -19.69
N THR A 18 4.01 -8.05 -18.63
CA THR A 18 3.19 -6.93 -18.16
C THR A 18 3.84 -6.11 -17.03
N GLY A 19 5.07 -6.45 -16.63
CA GLY A 19 5.79 -5.74 -15.56
C GLY A 19 5.39 -6.14 -14.15
N MET A 20 4.84 -7.34 -13.98
CA MET A 20 4.42 -7.89 -12.69
C MET A 20 5.39 -8.97 -12.21
N ASN A 21 5.58 -9.03 -10.89
CA ASN A 21 6.36 -10.09 -10.26
C ASN A 21 5.59 -11.43 -10.36
N PRO A 22 6.17 -12.49 -10.96
CA PRO A 22 5.53 -13.81 -11.04
C PRO A 22 5.18 -14.41 -9.68
N GLY A 23 5.96 -14.08 -8.65
CA GLY A 23 5.77 -14.57 -7.29
C GLY A 23 4.70 -13.81 -6.51
N GLY A 24 4.07 -12.78 -7.09
CA GLY A 24 3.09 -11.94 -6.42
C GLY A 24 3.70 -10.72 -5.72
N VAL A 25 3.00 -10.19 -4.72
CA VAL A 25 3.31 -8.90 -4.08
C VAL A 25 3.71 -9.03 -2.61
N ASP A 26 3.88 -10.25 -2.11
CA ASP A 26 4.25 -10.50 -0.72
C ASP A 26 5.67 -10.03 -0.43
N ARG A 27 5.90 -9.55 0.80
CA ARG A 27 7.22 -9.05 1.24
C ARG A 27 8.34 -10.05 0.94
N SER A 28 8.07 -11.35 1.07
CA SER A 28 9.03 -12.43 0.83
C SER A 28 9.51 -12.57 -0.61
N VAL A 29 8.90 -11.89 -1.58
CA VAL A 29 9.27 -11.99 -3.00
C VAL A 29 9.60 -10.62 -3.63
N MET A 30 9.53 -9.55 -2.85
CA MET A 30 9.75 -8.19 -3.34
C MET A 30 11.19 -7.71 -3.17
N TRP A 31 11.92 -8.24 -2.18
CA TRP A 31 13.28 -7.82 -1.83
C TRP A 31 14.23 -8.99 -1.59
N THR A 32 15.47 -8.82 -2.02
CA THR A 32 16.58 -9.75 -1.74
C THR A 32 16.88 -9.72 -0.25
N ASP A 33 17.13 -8.54 0.31
CA ASP A 33 17.24 -8.32 1.76
C ASP A 33 15.87 -7.86 2.30
N LEU A 34 15.27 -8.70 3.13
CA LEU A 34 13.95 -8.45 3.69
C LEU A 34 13.94 -7.42 4.81
N ASP A 35 15.04 -7.27 5.55
CA ASP A 35 15.11 -6.43 6.74
C ASP A 35 15.45 -4.99 6.38
N GLU A 36 16.37 -4.82 5.43
CA GLU A 36 16.76 -3.50 4.92
C GLU A 36 15.92 -3.03 3.72
N HIS A 37 15.03 -3.87 3.18
CA HIS A 37 14.24 -3.62 1.96
C HIS A 37 15.13 -3.27 0.75
N GLN A 38 16.22 -4.03 0.57
CA GLN A 38 17.17 -3.83 -0.53
C GLN A 38 17.10 -4.94 -1.58
N GLY A 39 17.49 -4.60 -2.81
CA GLY A 39 17.49 -5.53 -3.95
C GLY A 39 16.07 -5.86 -4.42
N GLU A 40 15.38 -4.89 -5.00
CA GLU A 40 14.01 -5.08 -5.49
C GLU A 40 13.95 -6.16 -6.59
N TRP A 41 12.85 -6.92 -6.63
CA TRP A 41 12.66 -8.06 -7.54
C TRP A 41 12.89 -7.71 -9.01
N GLN A 42 12.49 -6.52 -9.45
CA GLN A 42 12.64 -6.04 -10.84
C GLN A 42 14.10 -6.10 -11.24
N ARG A 43 15.01 -5.84 -10.30
CA ARG A 43 16.43 -5.83 -10.59
C ARG A 43 16.89 -7.21 -11.00
N LEU A 44 16.33 -8.32 -10.51
CA LEU A 44 16.78 -9.67 -10.87
C LEU A 44 16.67 -10.01 -12.37
N PHE A 45 15.89 -9.26 -13.13
CA PHE A 45 15.57 -9.54 -14.53
C PHE A 45 16.33 -8.63 -15.50
N ASP A 46 16.66 -9.19 -16.65
CA ASP A 46 17.14 -8.51 -17.84
C ASP A 46 15.95 -8.10 -18.71
N TRP A 47 15.53 -6.85 -18.57
CA TRP A 47 14.39 -6.27 -19.28
C TRP A 47 14.69 -5.90 -20.73
N THR A 48 15.91 -6.12 -21.22
CA THR A 48 16.26 -5.93 -22.64
C THR A 48 15.86 -7.14 -23.50
N ARG A 49 15.58 -8.28 -22.86
CA ARG A 49 15.13 -9.51 -23.53
C ARG A 49 13.62 -9.51 -23.73
N THR A 50 13.14 -10.25 -24.74
CA THR A 50 11.72 -10.44 -25.01
C THR A 50 11.43 -11.93 -25.20
N PRO A 51 10.74 -12.59 -24.26
CA PRO A 51 10.28 -12.07 -22.96
C PRO A 51 11.46 -11.75 -22.00
N PRO A 52 11.24 -10.90 -20.96
CA PRO A 52 12.21 -10.68 -19.90
C PRO A 52 12.57 -11.99 -19.19
N ASP A 53 13.83 -12.14 -18.80
CA ASP A 53 14.35 -13.32 -18.10
C ASP A 53 15.38 -12.90 -17.05
N TYR A 54 15.76 -13.79 -16.14
CA TYR A 54 16.75 -13.49 -15.10
C TYR A 54 18.10 -13.06 -15.71
N ARG A 55 18.75 -12.08 -15.07
CA ARG A 55 20.10 -11.66 -15.42
C ARG A 55 21.08 -12.83 -15.24
N PRO A 56 22.13 -12.91 -16.08
CA PRO A 56 23.23 -13.84 -15.83
C PRO A 56 23.97 -13.45 -14.54
N ALA A 57 24.58 -14.45 -13.88
CA ALA A 57 25.46 -14.29 -12.72
C ALA A 57 24.82 -13.62 -11.48
N LEU A 58 23.61 -14.07 -11.09
CA LEU A 58 23.00 -13.70 -9.82
C LEU A 58 23.89 -14.10 -8.62
N SER A 59 24.02 -13.21 -7.64
CA SER A 59 24.68 -13.49 -6.35
C SER A 59 23.98 -14.63 -5.59
N GLY A 60 24.59 -15.15 -4.52
CA GLY A 60 23.98 -16.20 -3.70
C GLY A 60 22.60 -15.78 -3.16
N GLU A 61 22.50 -14.59 -2.59
CA GLU A 61 21.25 -14.04 -2.08
C GLU A 61 20.22 -13.76 -3.18
N GLU A 62 20.67 -13.28 -4.35
CA GLU A 62 19.78 -13.09 -5.51
C GLU A 62 19.24 -14.44 -6.04
N GLN A 63 20.02 -15.52 -5.98
CA GLN A 63 19.55 -16.87 -6.33
C GLN A 63 18.52 -17.40 -5.33
N GLU A 64 18.68 -17.14 -4.04
CA GLU A 64 17.68 -17.46 -3.03
C GLU A 64 16.40 -16.65 -3.24
N HIS A 65 16.51 -15.35 -3.57
CA HIS A 65 15.37 -14.51 -3.92
C HIS A 65 14.63 -15.02 -5.15
N ARG A 66 15.34 -15.37 -6.23
CA ARG A 66 14.76 -16.05 -7.40
C ARG A 66 13.99 -17.33 -6.99
N THR A 67 14.57 -18.15 -6.12
CA THR A 67 13.95 -19.40 -5.67
C THR A 67 12.64 -19.12 -4.94
N ARG A 68 12.60 -18.09 -4.07
CA ARG A 68 11.37 -17.65 -3.41
C ARG A 68 10.29 -17.21 -4.40
N ILE A 69 10.65 -16.44 -5.43
CA ILE A 69 9.72 -16.03 -6.50
C ILE A 69 9.16 -17.26 -7.23
N GLN A 70 10.00 -18.21 -7.62
CA GLN A 70 9.59 -19.43 -8.34
C GLN A 70 8.66 -20.31 -7.49
N VAL A 71 8.97 -20.49 -6.20
CA VAL A 71 8.11 -21.24 -5.28
C VAL A 71 6.75 -20.56 -5.12
N ALA A 72 6.71 -19.25 -4.90
CA ALA A 72 5.47 -18.50 -4.76
C ALA A 72 4.62 -18.52 -6.05
N ALA A 73 5.25 -18.41 -7.22
CA ALA A 73 4.56 -18.50 -8.50
C ALA A 73 3.89 -19.88 -8.69
N ARG A 74 4.59 -20.96 -8.35
CA ARG A 74 4.05 -22.32 -8.39
C ARG A 74 2.91 -22.52 -7.40
N GLU A 75 3.06 -22.02 -6.18
CA GLU A 75 2.01 -22.04 -5.16
C GLU A 75 0.76 -21.33 -5.67
N ALA A 76 0.88 -20.14 -6.24
CA ALA A 76 -0.24 -19.38 -6.80
C ALA A 76 -0.99 -20.11 -7.93
N VAL A 77 -0.26 -20.82 -8.81
CA VAL A 77 -0.88 -21.64 -9.87
C VAL A 77 -1.63 -22.82 -9.25
N ALA A 78 -1.03 -23.52 -8.29
CA ALA A 78 -1.69 -24.61 -7.57
C ALA A 78 -2.96 -24.13 -6.83
N GLU A 79 -2.90 -22.97 -6.18
CA GLU A 79 -4.07 -22.35 -5.53
C GLU A 79 -5.16 -21.96 -6.53
N THR A 80 -4.79 -21.52 -7.73
CA THR A 80 -5.75 -21.20 -8.80
C THR A 80 -6.44 -22.47 -9.31
N LEU A 81 -5.68 -23.54 -9.54
CA LEU A 81 -6.21 -24.83 -9.99
C LEU A 81 -7.19 -25.44 -8.97
N PHE A 82 -6.92 -25.29 -7.67
CA PHE A 82 -7.67 -25.94 -6.59
C PHE A 82 -8.36 -24.96 -5.62
N SER A 83 -8.70 -23.76 -6.09
CA SER A 83 -9.22 -22.68 -5.23
C SER A 83 -10.47 -23.05 -4.40
N GLY A 84 -10.54 -22.48 -3.21
CA GLY A 84 -11.65 -22.66 -2.28
C GLY A 84 -12.93 -21.91 -2.70
N GLY A 85 -14.05 -22.24 -2.07
CA GLY A 85 -15.30 -21.49 -2.24
C GLY A 85 -15.94 -21.59 -3.63
N ARG A 86 -15.82 -22.75 -4.29
CA ARG A 86 -16.32 -23.02 -5.65
C ARG A 86 -15.66 -22.18 -6.75
N ARG A 87 -14.40 -21.81 -6.57
CA ARG A 87 -13.62 -21.02 -7.54
C ARG A 87 -12.45 -21.80 -8.17
N ASP A 88 -12.33 -23.10 -7.88
CA ASP A 88 -11.39 -23.98 -8.58
C ASP A 88 -11.76 -24.11 -10.07
N LEU A 89 -10.78 -24.51 -10.88
CA LEU A 89 -10.89 -24.61 -12.34
C LEU A 89 -12.15 -25.36 -12.79
N GLU A 90 -12.48 -26.45 -12.10
CA GLU A 90 -13.62 -27.31 -12.41
C GLU A 90 -14.95 -26.70 -11.96
N SER A 91 -14.98 -26.02 -10.80
CA SER A 91 -16.16 -25.30 -10.34
C SER A 91 -16.55 -24.15 -11.28
N LEU A 92 -15.58 -23.45 -11.85
CA LEU A 92 -15.78 -22.37 -12.82
C LEU A 92 -16.06 -22.86 -14.25
N LYS A 93 -16.11 -24.18 -14.44
CA LYS A 93 -16.32 -24.85 -15.74
C LYS A 93 -15.26 -24.47 -16.78
N LEU A 94 -14.04 -24.15 -16.35
CA LEU A 94 -12.93 -23.75 -17.23
C LEU A 94 -12.10 -24.96 -17.68
N GLY A 95 -12.04 -25.99 -16.84
CA GLY A 95 -11.27 -27.21 -17.07
C GLY A 95 -11.15 -28.00 -15.77
N TYR A 96 -10.44 -29.12 -15.79
CA TYR A 96 -10.21 -29.92 -14.59
C TYR A 96 -8.78 -30.44 -14.55
N VAL A 97 -8.31 -30.75 -13.34
CA VAL A 97 -6.95 -31.27 -13.13
C VAL A 97 -6.98 -32.79 -13.19
N THR A 98 -6.06 -33.36 -13.96
CA THR A 98 -5.94 -34.78 -14.30
C THR A 98 -4.45 -35.16 -14.30
N PHE A 99 -4.16 -36.42 -14.59
CA PHE A 99 -2.83 -36.94 -14.89
C PHE A 99 -2.62 -37.08 -16.41
N ASP A 100 -1.43 -37.56 -16.83
CA ASP A 100 -1.11 -37.83 -18.25
C ASP A 100 -1.99 -38.96 -18.81
N ARG A 101 -3.10 -38.57 -19.44
CA ARG A 101 -4.07 -39.52 -20.03
C ARG A 101 -3.51 -40.27 -21.24
N MET A 102 -2.48 -39.74 -21.91
CA MET A 102 -1.91 -40.37 -23.10
C MET A 102 -1.02 -41.53 -22.72
N ARG A 103 -0.21 -41.38 -21.66
CA ARG A 103 0.67 -42.45 -21.15
C ARG A 103 -0.08 -43.53 -20.39
N HIS A 104 -1.25 -43.19 -19.82
CA HIS A 104 -2.08 -44.11 -19.02
C HIS A 104 -3.44 -44.39 -19.67
N SER A 105 -3.47 -44.56 -21.00
CA SER A 105 -4.69 -44.78 -21.77
C SER A 105 -5.41 -46.11 -21.47
N GLY A 106 -4.71 -47.08 -20.87
CA GLY A 106 -5.26 -48.39 -20.51
C GLY A 106 -6.17 -48.39 -19.27
N ALA A 107 -6.23 -47.30 -18.52
CA ALA A 107 -7.09 -47.20 -17.34
C ALA A 107 -8.58 -47.14 -17.74
N THR A 108 -9.43 -47.87 -17.00
CA THR A 108 -10.89 -47.85 -17.22
C THR A 108 -11.46 -46.46 -17.03
N ALA A 109 -12.57 -46.13 -17.69
CA ALA A 109 -13.21 -44.81 -17.56
C ALA A 109 -13.51 -44.46 -16.09
N VAL A 110 -14.07 -45.40 -15.33
CA VAL A 110 -14.39 -45.23 -13.91
C VAL A 110 -13.14 -44.97 -13.07
N ALA A 111 -12.04 -45.71 -13.30
CA ALA A 111 -10.78 -45.49 -12.58
C ALA A 111 -10.17 -44.11 -12.89
N ARG A 112 -10.21 -43.67 -14.15
CA ARG A 112 -9.72 -42.33 -14.55
C ARG A 112 -10.51 -41.22 -13.88
N GLU A 113 -11.85 -41.29 -13.93
CA GLU A 113 -12.72 -40.31 -13.29
C GLU A 113 -12.58 -40.29 -11.77
N ALA A 114 -12.39 -41.46 -11.15
CA ALA A 114 -12.16 -41.57 -9.72
C ALA A 114 -10.80 -40.96 -9.33
N ALA A 115 -9.74 -41.20 -10.13
CA ALA A 115 -8.44 -40.59 -9.95
C ALA A 115 -8.49 -39.05 -10.06
N ASP A 116 -9.14 -38.50 -11.07
CA ASP A 116 -9.32 -37.05 -11.25
C ASP A 116 -10.06 -36.42 -10.05
N SER A 117 -11.07 -37.12 -9.54
CA SER A 117 -11.80 -36.72 -8.33
C SER A 117 -10.91 -36.70 -7.09
N CYS A 118 -10.06 -37.72 -6.92
CA CYS A 118 -9.07 -37.77 -5.85
C CYS A 118 -8.08 -36.60 -5.96
N ILE A 119 -7.54 -36.32 -7.15
CA ILE A 119 -6.66 -35.17 -7.40
C ILE A 119 -7.33 -33.88 -6.93
N ARG A 120 -8.58 -33.63 -7.33
CA ARG A 120 -9.30 -32.42 -6.88
C ARG A 120 -9.53 -32.42 -5.37
N MET A 121 -9.88 -33.55 -4.76
CA MET A 121 -10.13 -33.63 -3.31
C MET A 121 -8.88 -33.37 -2.47
N LEU A 122 -7.71 -33.86 -2.90
CA LEU A 122 -6.42 -33.62 -2.25
C LEU A 122 -5.96 -32.17 -2.46
N GLY A 123 -6.01 -31.67 -3.70
CA GLY A 123 -5.61 -30.32 -4.06
C GLY A 123 -6.40 -29.25 -3.31
N LYS A 124 -7.74 -29.39 -3.22
CA LYS A 124 -8.60 -28.45 -2.47
C LYS A 124 -8.31 -28.39 -0.97
N ARG A 125 -7.61 -29.40 -0.44
CA ARG A 125 -7.17 -29.47 0.97
C ARG A 125 -5.69 -29.12 1.12
N ARG A 126 -5.07 -28.55 0.09
CA ARG A 126 -3.65 -28.19 0.04
C ARG A 126 -2.72 -29.37 0.36
N ARG A 127 -3.14 -30.61 0.06
CA ARG A 127 -2.29 -31.81 0.16
C ARG A 127 -1.51 -32.01 -1.14
N ILE A 128 -0.62 -31.06 -1.39
CA ILE A 128 0.24 -30.97 -2.57
C ILE A 128 1.63 -30.52 -2.14
N ASP A 129 2.66 -31.01 -2.82
CA ASP A 129 4.08 -30.71 -2.55
C ASP A 129 4.44 -29.22 -2.59
N THR A 130 3.61 -28.39 -3.24
CA THR A 130 3.76 -26.93 -3.24
C THR A 130 3.47 -26.28 -1.89
N HIS A 131 2.70 -26.90 -0.98
CA HIS A 131 2.12 -26.21 0.19
C HIS A 131 2.74 -26.60 1.55
N ARG A 132 4.03 -26.99 1.62
CA ARG A 132 4.69 -27.49 2.85
C ARG A 132 3.85 -28.51 3.63
N ALA A 133 3.06 -29.32 2.92
CA ALA A 133 2.17 -30.29 3.54
C ALA A 133 2.98 -31.42 4.20
N THR A 134 2.57 -31.83 5.40
CA THR A 134 3.22 -32.94 6.12
C THR A 134 2.78 -34.29 5.58
N VAL A 135 3.75 -35.19 5.40
CA VAL A 135 3.55 -36.58 5.04
C VAL A 135 3.29 -37.37 6.33
N ASP A 136 2.01 -37.52 6.67
CA ASP A 136 1.60 -38.18 7.92
C ASP A 136 1.17 -39.65 7.71
N ASP A 137 0.61 -39.99 6.53
CA ASP A 137 0.20 -41.35 6.14
C ASP A 137 0.47 -41.52 4.63
N PRO A 138 1.20 -42.57 4.19
CA PRO A 138 1.53 -42.74 2.78
C PRO A 138 0.33 -43.09 1.89
N ARG A 139 -0.80 -43.50 2.48
CA ARG A 139 -2.01 -43.88 1.74
C ARG A 139 -2.83 -42.66 1.34
N LEU A 140 -3.76 -42.87 0.40
CA LEU A 140 -4.82 -41.89 0.15
C LEU A 140 -5.55 -41.54 1.45
N PRO A 141 -5.80 -40.25 1.76
CA PRO A 141 -6.51 -39.86 2.96
C PRO A 141 -7.90 -40.50 3.08
N LYS A 142 -8.39 -40.68 4.31
CA LYS A 142 -9.68 -41.35 4.58
C LYS A 142 -10.84 -40.83 3.72
N TYR A 143 -10.98 -39.52 3.54
CA TYR A 143 -12.06 -38.95 2.72
C TYR A 143 -12.02 -39.43 1.26
N ALA A 144 -10.83 -39.65 0.69
CA ALA A 144 -10.68 -40.12 -0.68
C ALA A 144 -10.99 -41.62 -0.75
N ARG A 145 -10.53 -42.41 0.23
CA ARG A 145 -10.88 -43.83 0.34
C ARG A 145 -12.38 -44.07 0.52
N ASP A 146 -13.02 -43.31 1.42
CA ASP A 146 -14.47 -43.37 1.64
C ASP A 146 -15.25 -43.03 0.35
N TYR A 147 -14.73 -42.11 -0.48
CA TYR A 147 -15.29 -41.83 -1.81
C TYR A 147 -15.11 -42.99 -2.79
N LEU A 148 -13.90 -43.56 -2.87
CA LEU A 148 -13.57 -44.68 -3.75
C LEU A 148 -14.39 -45.93 -3.43
N GLU A 149 -14.64 -46.19 -2.14
CA GLU A 149 -15.50 -47.29 -1.69
C GLU A 149 -16.92 -47.17 -2.26
N VAL A 150 -17.52 -45.97 -2.18
CA VAL A 150 -18.88 -45.72 -2.71
C VAL A 150 -18.91 -45.84 -4.24
N VAL A 151 -17.86 -45.36 -4.93
CA VAL A 151 -17.72 -45.52 -6.39
C VAL A 151 -17.60 -47.00 -6.77
N ALA A 152 -16.77 -47.77 -6.06
CA ALA A 152 -16.58 -49.19 -6.33
C ALA A 152 -17.89 -49.97 -6.18
N VAL A 153 -18.61 -49.76 -5.08
CA VAL A 153 -19.91 -50.41 -4.83
C VAL A 153 -20.93 -50.06 -5.91
N LEU A 154 -21.02 -48.79 -6.33
CA LEU A 154 -21.95 -48.37 -7.39
C LEU A 154 -21.66 -49.07 -8.73
N ASN A 155 -20.38 -49.31 -9.03
CA ASN A 155 -19.94 -49.89 -10.29
C ASN A 155 -19.71 -51.41 -10.22
N GLY A 156 -20.12 -52.07 -9.12
CA GLY A 156 -20.00 -53.53 -8.96
C GLY A 156 -18.56 -54.03 -8.83
N LEU A 157 -17.64 -53.18 -8.37
CA LEU A 157 -16.22 -53.49 -8.17
C LEU A 157 -15.94 -53.81 -6.70
N VAL A 158 -14.88 -54.56 -6.43
CA VAL A 158 -14.42 -54.84 -5.06
C VAL A 158 -13.73 -53.58 -4.51
N PRO A 159 -14.20 -52.98 -3.40
CA PRO A 159 -13.67 -51.69 -2.91
C PRO A 159 -12.16 -51.67 -2.66
N ALA A 160 -11.61 -52.72 -2.04
CA ALA A 160 -10.19 -52.78 -1.72
C ALA A 160 -9.29 -52.86 -2.97
N ASP A 161 -9.72 -53.61 -3.99
CA ASP A 161 -9.00 -53.71 -5.25
C ASP A 161 -9.09 -52.40 -6.04
N PHE A 162 -10.28 -51.78 -6.09
CA PHE A 162 -10.47 -50.52 -6.78
C PHE A 162 -9.67 -49.36 -6.13
N GLU A 163 -9.62 -49.31 -4.79
CA GLU A 163 -8.78 -48.33 -4.08
C GLU A 163 -7.30 -48.51 -4.45
N ARG A 164 -6.81 -49.75 -4.46
CA ARG A 164 -5.43 -50.07 -4.85
C ARG A 164 -5.17 -49.65 -6.30
N ASP A 165 -6.03 -50.05 -7.24
CA ASP A 165 -5.87 -49.78 -8.66
C ASP A 165 -5.83 -48.26 -8.95
N VAL A 166 -6.69 -47.47 -8.30
CA VAL A 166 -6.69 -46.01 -8.43
C VAL A 166 -5.44 -45.39 -7.79
N THR A 167 -4.99 -45.90 -6.65
CA THR A 167 -3.75 -45.45 -5.99
C THR A 167 -2.52 -45.74 -6.85
N ASP A 168 -2.45 -46.94 -7.43
CA ASP A 168 -1.38 -47.37 -8.33
C ASP A 168 -1.38 -46.55 -9.63
N LEU A 169 -2.57 -46.20 -10.15
CA LEU A 169 -2.71 -45.31 -11.29
C LEU A 169 -2.14 -43.92 -10.97
N LEU A 170 -2.53 -43.31 -9.86
CA LEU A 170 -2.02 -41.99 -9.43
C LEU A 170 -0.50 -42.01 -9.19
N THR A 171 0.01 -43.07 -8.58
CA THR A 171 1.43 -43.23 -8.27
C THR A 171 2.25 -43.45 -9.55
N SER A 172 1.83 -44.36 -10.42
CA SER A 172 2.50 -44.65 -11.69
C SER A 172 2.46 -43.47 -12.67
N ALA A 173 1.41 -42.64 -12.59
CA ALA A 173 1.31 -41.40 -13.34
C ALA A 173 2.16 -40.26 -12.76
N GLY A 174 2.82 -40.48 -11.61
CA GLY A 174 3.70 -39.51 -10.98
C GLY A 174 2.97 -38.29 -10.40
N VAL A 175 1.65 -38.40 -10.15
CA VAL A 175 0.84 -37.33 -9.55
C VAL A 175 0.66 -37.48 -8.05
N PHE A 176 1.03 -38.64 -7.49
CA PHE A 176 0.84 -38.95 -6.08
C PHE A 176 2.06 -39.66 -5.51
N ASP A 177 2.51 -39.22 -4.34
CA ASP A 177 3.54 -39.91 -3.55
C ASP A 177 3.26 -39.67 -2.06
N GLN A 178 3.31 -40.75 -1.28
CA GLN A 178 3.15 -40.75 0.18
C GLN A 178 2.04 -39.80 0.72
N GLY A 179 0.81 -39.89 0.20
CA GLY A 179 -0.31 -39.09 0.71
C GLY A 179 -0.38 -37.64 0.19
N LEU A 180 0.55 -37.23 -0.67
CA LEU A 180 0.61 -35.90 -1.28
C LEU A 180 0.49 -35.96 -2.80
N LEU A 181 -0.11 -34.91 -3.37
CA LEU A 181 -0.02 -34.66 -4.79
C LEU A 181 1.35 -34.08 -5.17
N LEU A 182 1.83 -34.49 -6.34
CA LEU A 182 3.05 -33.96 -6.94
C LEU A 182 2.68 -33.01 -8.07
N PHE A 183 2.90 -31.71 -7.88
CA PHE A 183 2.51 -30.68 -8.85
C PHE A 183 3.09 -30.94 -10.25
N ARG A 184 4.34 -31.42 -10.32
CA ARG A 184 5.04 -31.73 -11.58
C ARG A 184 4.35 -32.79 -12.45
N GLY A 185 3.57 -33.68 -11.85
CA GLY A 185 2.86 -34.74 -12.56
C GLY A 185 1.48 -34.32 -13.07
N LEU A 186 0.96 -33.18 -12.59
CA LEU A 186 -0.41 -32.75 -12.87
C LEU A 186 -0.54 -32.18 -14.28
N PHE A 187 -1.71 -32.39 -14.86
CA PHE A 187 -2.14 -31.83 -16.13
C PHE A 187 -3.48 -31.12 -15.95
N ALA A 188 -3.73 -30.06 -16.71
CA ALA A 188 -5.05 -29.47 -16.87
C ALA A 188 -5.66 -29.94 -18.20
N ALA A 189 -6.91 -30.39 -18.16
CA ALA A 189 -7.73 -30.63 -19.33
C ALA A 189 -8.74 -29.49 -19.48
N ASP A 190 -9.00 -29.07 -20.71
CA ASP A 190 -10.02 -28.08 -21.02
C ASP A 190 -11.41 -28.62 -20.68
N ALA A 191 -12.35 -27.71 -20.40
CA ALA A 191 -13.73 -28.10 -20.19
C ALA A 191 -14.39 -28.50 -21.52
N ASP A 192 -15.16 -29.58 -21.47
CA ASP A 192 -16.10 -29.95 -22.53
C ASP A 192 -17.43 -29.17 -22.38
N ASP A 193 -18.34 -29.36 -23.34
CA ASP A 193 -19.71 -28.82 -23.27
C ASP A 193 -20.60 -29.55 -22.27
N ILE A 194 -20.07 -30.47 -21.48
CA ILE A 194 -20.82 -31.31 -20.54
C ILE A 194 -20.27 -31.14 -19.13
N TYR A 195 -21.18 -31.01 -18.16
CA TYR A 195 -20.87 -31.03 -16.73
C TYR A 195 -21.95 -31.75 -15.93
N TYR A 196 -21.66 -32.07 -14.67
CA TYR A 196 -22.59 -32.67 -13.73
C TYR A 196 -22.72 -31.75 -12.52
N GLU A 197 -23.95 -31.55 -12.05
CA GLU A 197 -24.21 -30.84 -10.81
C GLU A 197 -24.82 -31.80 -9.78
N CYS A 198 -24.21 -31.85 -8.60
CA CYS A 198 -24.73 -32.66 -7.52
C CYS A 198 -26.04 -32.08 -6.97
N GLY A 199 -27.16 -32.79 -7.11
CA GLY A 199 -28.47 -32.36 -6.59
C GLY A 199 -28.56 -32.19 -5.07
N ARG A 200 -27.55 -32.62 -4.30
CA ARG A 200 -27.51 -32.47 -2.83
C ARG A 200 -26.68 -31.27 -2.36
N CYS A 201 -25.51 -31.04 -2.95
CA CYS A 201 -24.57 -30.00 -2.48
C CYS A 201 -24.19 -28.97 -3.55
N SER A 202 -24.79 -29.06 -4.74
CA SER A 202 -24.53 -28.22 -5.92
C SER A 202 -23.05 -28.15 -6.30
N ARG A 203 -22.27 -29.20 -6.00
CA ARG A 203 -20.89 -29.30 -6.49
C ARG A 203 -20.92 -29.61 -7.99
N ILE A 204 -20.16 -28.83 -8.75
CA ILE A 204 -19.94 -29.01 -10.18
C ILE A 204 -18.80 -30.01 -10.42
N HIS A 205 -18.99 -30.91 -11.36
CA HIS A 205 -18.00 -31.83 -11.90
C HIS A 205 -17.97 -31.73 -13.43
N LEU A 206 -16.81 -31.72 -14.06
CA LEU A 206 -16.65 -31.74 -15.52
C LEU A 206 -16.44 -33.16 -16.07
N HIS A 207 -16.54 -34.16 -15.21
CA HIS A 207 -16.53 -35.57 -15.54
C HIS A 207 -17.53 -36.32 -14.66
N ALA A 208 -17.89 -37.56 -15.01
CA ALA A 208 -18.92 -38.31 -14.30
C ALA A 208 -18.51 -38.73 -12.89
N SER A 209 -17.23 -38.61 -12.51
CA SER A 209 -16.75 -38.82 -11.13
C SER A 209 -17.11 -40.23 -10.64
N GLY A 210 -17.04 -41.24 -11.51
CA GLY A 210 -17.46 -42.61 -11.21
C GLY A 210 -18.95 -42.75 -10.87
N GLY A 211 -19.77 -41.75 -11.21
CA GLY A 211 -21.19 -41.66 -10.88
C GLY A 211 -21.50 -41.07 -9.50
N ILE A 212 -20.49 -40.64 -8.72
CA ILE A 212 -20.64 -40.20 -7.32
C ILE A 212 -20.04 -38.81 -7.14
N CYS A 213 -20.70 -37.94 -6.38
CA CYS A 213 -20.17 -36.64 -6.02
C CYS A 213 -19.00 -36.78 -5.03
N SER A 214 -17.80 -36.33 -5.45
CA SER A 214 -16.58 -36.24 -4.62
C SER A 214 -16.69 -35.34 -3.37
N GLY A 215 -17.84 -34.67 -3.17
CA GLY A 215 -18.09 -33.80 -2.02
C GLY A 215 -18.93 -34.43 -0.92
N CYS A 216 -20.08 -34.98 -1.30
CA CYS A 216 -21.08 -35.49 -0.35
C CYS A 216 -21.47 -36.95 -0.58
N HIS A 217 -20.80 -37.62 -1.52
CA HIS A 217 -21.02 -39.01 -1.93
C HIS A 217 -22.44 -39.31 -2.45
N ASN A 218 -23.21 -38.28 -2.78
CA ASN A 218 -24.51 -38.44 -3.45
C ASN A 218 -24.29 -38.88 -4.90
N ARG A 219 -25.17 -39.73 -5.43
CA ARG A 219 -25.17 -40.10 -6.84
C ARG A 219 -25.30 -38.86 -7.72
N LEU A 220 -24.48 -38.77 -8.77
CA LEU A 220 -24.59 -37.72 -9.77
C LEU A 220 -25.73 -38.04 -10.74
N GLY A 221 -26.43 -36.99 -11.16
CA GLY A 221 -27.54 -37.08 -12.10
C GLY A 221 -27.09 -37.19 -13.55
N THR A 222 -28.00 -36.89 -14.48
CA THR A 222 -27.69 -36.81 -15.90
C THR A 222 -26.73 -35.65 -16.20
N PRO A 223 -25.88 -35.77 -17.23
CA PRO A 223 -25.05 -34.67 -17.68
C PRO A 223 -25.91 -33.47 -18.10
N LEU A 224 -25.45 -32.30 -17.70
CA LEU A 224 -25.95 -30.98 -18.10
C LEU A 224 -25.02 -30.43 -19.19
N ARG A 225 -25.56 -29.54 -20.03
CA ARG A 225 -24.74 -28.87 -21.05
C ARG A 225 -24.31 -27.50 -20.58
N THR A 226 -23.04 -27.19 -20.81
CA THR A 226 -22.49 -25.85 -20.64
C THR A 226 -23.16 -24.95 -21.67
N GLY A 227 -24.07 -24.09 -21.22
CA GLY A 227 -24.86 -23.20 -22.07
C GLY A 227 -25.09 -21.88 -21.36
N ILE A 228 -25.38 -20.87 -22.17
CA ILE A 228 -25.87 -19.57 -21.72
C ILE A 228 -27.21 -19.82 -21.03
N ASP A 229 -27.44 -19.23 -19.86
CA ASP A 229 -28.73 -19.33 -19.19
C ASP A 229 -29.86 -18.79 -20.08
N ASP A 230 -31.12 -19.05 -19.71
CA ASP A 230 -32.30 -18.56 -20.43
C ASP A 230 -32.33 -17.01 -20.56
N ALA A 231 -31.44 -16.29 -19.87
CA ALA A 231 -31.32 -14.83 -19.83
C ALA A 231 -30.13 -14.27 -20.66
N GLY A 232 -29.34 -15.10 -21.34
CA GLY A 232 -28.26 -14.60 -22.18
C GLY A 232 -26.99 -14.19 -21.42
N GLN A 233 -26.87 -14.48 -20.11
CA GLN A 233 -25.76 -13.99 -19.27
C GLN A 233 -24.80 -15.12 -18.86
N GLU A 234 -23.50 -14.81 -18.88
CA GLU A 234 -22.49 -15.60 -18.17
C GLU A 234 -22.70 -15.39 -16.66
N ALA A 235 -23.44 -16.29 -16.02
CA ALA A 235 -23.91 -16.11 -14.64
C ALA A 235 -22.81 -16.10 -13.55
N ASP A 236 -21.55 -16.43 -13.89
CA ASP A 236 -20.43 -16.46 -12.94
C ASP A 236 -19.38 -15.38 -13.27
N TYR A 237 -19.30 -14.36 -12.40
CA TYR A 237 -18.35 -13.26 -12.50
C TYR A 237 -16.88 -13.71 -12.62
N TYR A 238 -16.47 -14.77 -11.92
CA TYR A 238 -15.09 -15.24 -11.96
C TYR A 238 -14.78 -15.99 -13.25
N ARG A 239 -15.76 -16.71 -13.80
CA ARG A 239 -15.64 -17.26 -15.14
C ARG A 239 -15.52 -16.14 -16.18
N TRP A 240 -16.41 -15.14 -16.11
CA TRP A 240 -16.36 -13.96 -16.98
C TRP A 240 -14.98 -13.26 -16.88
N LEU A 241 -14.43 -13.11 -15.68
CA LEU A 241 -13.08 -12.57 -15.49
C LEU A 241 -12.01 -13.39 -16.22
N ALA A 242 -12.11 -14.72 -16.22
CA ALA A 242 -11.13 -15.60 -16.83
C ALA A 242 -11.22 -15.64 -18.37
N VAL A 243 -12.43 -15.52 -18.94
CA VAL A 243 -12.66 -15.72 -20.38
C VAL A 243 -12.95 -14.44 -21.16
N SER A 244 -13.47 -13.39 -20.51
CA SER A 244 -14.10 -12.24 -21.17
C SER A 244 -13.61 -10.86 -20.70
N ALA A 245 -12.91 -10.75 -19.57
CA ALA A 245 -12.51 -9.43 -19.01
C ALA A 245 -11.39 -8.70 -19.75
N GLY A 246 -10.86 -9.28 -20.83
CA GLY A 246 -9.81 -8.69 -21.65
C GLY A 246 -8.39 -9.04 -21.20
N PRO A 247 -7.36 -8.38 -21.76
CA PRO A 247 -5.98 -8.67 -21.44
C PRO A 247 -5.64 -8.26 -20.00
N ILE A 248 -4.70 -9.00 -19.40
CA ILE A 248 -4.11 -8.64 -18.12
C ILE A 248 -3.43 -7.27 -18.20
N PHE A 249 -3.53 -6.49 -17.13
CA PHE A 249 -2.84 -5.22 -16.99
C PHE A 249 -2.23 -5.11 -15.60
N ARG A 250 -1.14 -4.36 -15.51
CA ARG A 250 -0.45 -4.07 -14.25
C ARG A 250 -1.13 -2.92 -13.53
N LEU A 251 -1.22 -3.03 -12.21
CA LEU A 251 -1.62 -1.94 -11.33
C LEU A 251 -0.59 -1.83 -10.19
N ASN A 252 0.47 -1.06 -10.41
CA ASN A 252 1.48 -0.78 -9.39
C ASN A 252 0.99 0.32 -8.44
N CYS A 253 0.85 -0.04 -7.17
CA CYS A 253 0.29 0.81 -6.13
C CYS A 253 1.37 1.22 -5.14
N ALA A 254 1.44 2.50 -4.80
CA ALA A 254 2.27 2.99 -3.71
C ALA A 254 1.48 3.92 -2.80
N GLU A 255 1.93 4.06 -1.55
CA GLU A 255 1.39 5.07 -0.64
C GLU A 255 2.26 6.32 -0.58
N LEU A 256 1.68 7.47 -0.25
CA LEU A 256 2.40 8.70 0.01
C LEU A 256 1.72 9.45 1.16
N THR A 257 2.32 9.35 2.34
CA THR A 257 1.77 9.89 3.60
C THR A 257 2.79 10.81 4.27
N GLY A 258 2.39 11.49 5.34
CA GLY A 258 3.31 12.28 6.16
C GLY A 258 4.40 11.45 6.89
N GLN A 259 4.28 10.12 6.88
CA GLN A 259 5.28 9.20 7.43
C GLN A 259 6.23 8.64 6.36
N THR A 260 6.00 8.95 5.09
CA THR A 260 6.90 8.52 4.01
C THR A 260 8.18 9.35 4.05
N ASP A 261 9.33 8.67 4.04
CA ASP A 261 10.64 9.32 4.03
C ASP A 261 10.79 10.30 2.85
N LYS A 262 11.49 11.41 3.07
CA LYS A 262 11.60 12.51 2.08
C LYS A 262 12.16 12.04 0.73
N LEU A 263 13.15 11.14 0.74
CA LEU A 263 13.76 10.61 -0.48
C LEU A 263 12.76 9.71 -1.22
N LEU A 264 12.15 8.76 -0.51
CA LEU A 264 11.15 7.85 -1.05
C LEU A 264 9.91 8.59 -1.58
N ALA A 265 9.48 9.64 -0.89
CA ALA A 265 8.38 10.51 -1.33
C ALA A 265 8.69 11.17 -2.67
N ARG A 266 9.92 11.67 -2.85
CA ARG A 266 10.38 12.28 -4.11
C ARG A 266 10.42 11.25 -5.23
N ASP A 267 10.92 10.04 -4.96
CA ASP A 267 10.98 8.98 -5.96
C ASP A 267 9.58 8.51 -6.37
N ARG A 268 8.67 8.31 -5.41
CA ARG A 268 7.26 7.96 -5.68
C ARG A 268 6.55 9.04 -6.50
N GLN A 269 6.76 10.32 -6.19
CA GLN A 269 6.17 11.41 -6.98
C GLN A 269 6.65 11.38 -8.44
N ARG A 270 7.96 11.19 -8.64
CA ARG A 270 8.59 11.14 -9.95
C ARG A 270 8.14 9.91 -10.76
N LEU A 271 8.11 8.73 -10.14
CA LEU A 271 7.66 7.48 -10.76
C LEU A 271 6.16 7.50 -11.09
N PHE A 272 5.33 8.18 -10.28
CA PHE A 272 3.92 8.39 -10.59
C PHE A 272 3.71 9.33 -11.78
N GLN A 273 4.65 10.25 -12.03
CA GLN A 273 4.68 11.09 -13.23
C GLN A 273 5.26 10.36 -14.45
N ASN A 274 5.60 9.07 -14.33
CA ASN A 274 6.27 8.26 -15.35
C ASN A 274 7.66 8.79 -15.76
N ILE A 275 8.36 9.41 -14.81
CA ILE A 275 9.74 9.85 -15.02
C ILE A 275 10.63 8.79 -14.38
N THR A 276 11.42 8.06 -15.16
CA THR A 276 12.41 7.09 -14.64
C THR A 276 13.83 7.64 -14.74
N VAL A 277 14.72 7.18 -13.86
CA VAL A 277 16.15 7.56 -13.84
C VAL A 277 17.06 6.35 -13.62
N GLY A 278 18.28 6.41 -14.15
CA GLY A 278 19.29 5.39 -13.91
C GLY A 278 18.86 3.99 -14.39
N ALA A 279 18.84 3.02 -13.47
CA ALA A 279 18.53 1.62 -13.75
C ALA A 279 17.03 1.28 -13.66
N GLU A 280 16.17 2.29 -13.50
CA GLU A 280 14.72 2.10 -13.41
C GLU A 280 14.08 1.74 -14.75
N VAL A 281 13.12 0.83 -14.70
CA VAL A 281 12.41 0.25 -15.83
C VAL A 281 10.98 0.79 -15.83
N PRO A 282 10.58 1.59 -16.83
CA PRO A 282 9.24 2.19 -16.88
C PRO A 282 8.08 1.20 -16.74
N LEU A 283 8.25 -0.02 -17.27
CA LEU A 283 7.23 -1.06 -17.24
C LEU A 283 6.92 -1.55 -15.82
N THR A 284 7.89 -1.50 -14.91
CA THR A 284 7.76 -2.06 -13.55
C THR A 284 7.78 -0.99 -12.47
N ASP A 285 8.62 0.04 -12.61
CA ASP A 285 8.91 1.02 -11.57
C ASP A 285 7.90 2.18 -11.57
N ASN A 286 7.29 2.53 -12.71
CA ASN A 286 6.27 3.58 -12.75
C ASN A 286 5.10 3.22 -11.84
N ILE A 287 4.50 4.20 -11.17
CA ILE A 287 3.38 3.97 -10.27
C ILE A 287 2.09 4.31 -11.00
N ASP A 288 1.11 3.40 -10.97
CA ASP A 288 -0.19 3.58 -11.61
C ASP A 288 -1.21 4.18 -10.64
N LEU A 289 -1.10 3.84 -9.36
CA LEU A 289 -2.00 4.29 -8.29
C LEU A 289 -1.20 4.77 -7.09
N LEU A 290 -1.47 6.00 -6.67
CA LEU A 290 -0.89 6.58 -5.48
C LEU A 290 -1.97 6.78 -4.42
N SER A 291 -1.86 6.06 -3.30
CA SER A 291 -2.71 6.23 -2.13
C SER A 291 -2.17 7.36 -1.25
N VAL A 292 -2.96 8.42 -1.05
CA VAL A 292 -2.47 9.67 -0.46
C VAL A 292 -3.31 10.10 0.73
N THR A 293 -2.70 10.78 1.69
CA THR A 293 -3.42 11.46 2.78
C THR A 293 -3.61 12.95 2.50
N THR A 294 -4.30 13.67 3.38
CA THR A 294 -4.57 15.11 3.24
C THR A 294 -3.32 15.98 3.24
N THR A 295 -2.15 15.42 3.59
CA THR A 295 -0.86 16.11 3.48
C THR A 295 -0.49 16.45 2.03
N MET A 296 -1.14 15.81 1.06
CA MET A 296 -1.00 16.07 -0.38
C MET A 296 -1.97 17.13 -0.91
N GLU A 297 -2.87 17.66 -0.07
CA GLU A 297 -3.89 18.63 -0.51
C GLU A 297 -3.25 19.98 -0.89
N ALA A 298 -2.20 20.40 -0.17
CA ALA A 298 -1.45 21.62 -0.46
C ALA A 298 0.02 21.33 -0.80
N GLY A 299 0.42 21.58 -2.05
CA GLY A 299 1.83 21.82 -2.41
C GLY A 299 2.59 20.71 -3.15
N VAL A 300 2.01 19.52 -3.34
CA VAL A 300 2.64 18.49 -4.20
C VAL A 300 2.10 18.60 -5.62
N ASP A 301 3.01 18.84 -6.57
CA ASP A 301 2.69 18.82 -8.00
C ASP A 301 2.84 17.39 -8.53
N ILE A 302 1.73 16.64 -8.51
CA ILE A 302 1.62 15.32 -9.15
C ILE A 302 1.05 15.40 -10.56
N GLY A 303 0.94 16.60 -11.14
CA GLY A 303 0.29 16.80 -12.43
C GLY A 303 -1.22 16.54 -12.39
N SER A 304 -1.76 16.23 -13.57
CA SER A 304 -3.20 16.00 -13.77
C SER A 304 -3.48 14.50 -13.96
N LEU A 305 -4.51 14.02 -13.27
CA LEU A 305 -4.83 12.61 -13.13
C LEU A 305 -5.99 12.21 -14.03
N LEU A 306 -6.03 10.94 -14.43
CA LEU A 306 -7.18 10.38 -15.14
C LEU A 306 -8.34 10.14 -14.17
N ALA A 307 -8.04 9.68 -12.96
CA ALA A 307 -9.04 9.40 -11.94
C ALA A 307 -8.56 9.84 -10.55
N VAL A 308 -9.51 10.29 -9.73
CA VAL A 308 -9.33 10.50 -8.29
C VAL A 308 -10.41 9.72 -7.57
N MET A 309 -10.00 8.90 -6.61
CA MET A 309 -10.91 8.19 -5.71
C MET A 309 -10.75 8.73 -4.29
N MET A 310 -11.86 9.11 -3.69
CA MET A 310 -11.94 9.53 -2.30
C MET A 310 -12.64 8.42 -1.50
N ALA A 311 -11.95 7.87 -0.51
CA ALA A 311 -12.45 6.76 0.29
C ALA A 311 -13.52 7.15 1.33
N ASN A 312 -13.81 8.45 1.45
CA ASN A 312 -14.83 9.06 2.30
C ASN A 312 -15.21 10.44 1.76
N MET A 313 -16.35 10.98 2.20
CA MET A 313 -16.70 12.37 1.89
C MET A 313 -15.70 13.35 2.54
N PRO A 314 -15.11 14.29 1.79
CA PRO A 314 -14.24 15.33 2.35
C PRO A 314 -14.97 16.23 3.37
N PRO A 315 -14.25 16.82 4.35
CA PRO A 315 -14.88 17.59 5.44
C PRO A 315 -15.60 18.85 4.97
N MET A 316 -15.00 19.57 4.02
CA MET A 316 -15.57 20.79 3.45
C MET A 316 -15.45 20.76 1.93
N ARG A 317 -16.29 21.55 1.26
CA ARG A 317 -16.27 21.72 -0.19
C ARG A 317 -14.89 22.14 -0.72
N PHE A 318 -14.18 23.02 -0.02
CA PHE A 318 -12.85 23.43 -0.44
C PHE A 318 -11.90 22.24 -0.58
N ASN A 319 -11.96 21.29 0.37
CA ASN A 319 -11.18 20.05 0.30
C ASN A 319 -11.61 19.18 -0.88
N TYR A 320 -12.92 19.05 -1.08
CA TYR A 320 -13.48 18.31 -2.21
C TYR A 320 -13.04 18.89 -3.55
N GLN A 321 -13.17 20.20 -3.74
CA GLN A 321 -12.81 20.91 -4.96
C GLN A 321 -11.31 20.79 -5.27
N GLN A 322 -10.44 20.88 -4.26
CA GLN A 322 -9.00 20.69 -4.47
C GLN A 322 -8.65 19.27 -4.89
N ARG A 323 -9.34 18.26 -4.35
CA ARG A 323 -9.10 16.84 -4.67
C ARG A 323 -9.65 16.48 -6.04
N VAL A 324 -10.90 16.83 -6.32
CA VAL A 324 -11.54 16.58 -7.62
C VAL A 324 -10.85 17.37 -8.73
N GLY A 325 -10.39 18.58 -8.45
CA GLY A 325 -9.62 19.39 -9.41
C GLY A 325 -8.28 18.78 -9.84
N ARG A 326 -7.83 17.68 -9.21
CA ARG A 326 -6.67 16.90 -9.68
C ARG A 326 -7.03 15.95 -10.82
N ALA A 327 -8.30 15.54 -10.93
CA ALA A 327 -8.77 14.79 -12.09
C ALA A 327 -8.94 15.75 -13.28
N GLY A 328 -8.41 15.40 -14.45
CA GLY A 328 -8.46 16.26 -15.63
C GLY A 328 -7.14 16.33 -16.40
N ARG A 329 -6.65 15.21 -16.94
CA ARG A 329 -5.40 15.20 -17.73
C ARG A 329 -5.60 15.83 -19.11
N ARG A 330 -4.76 16.80 -19.49
CA ARG A 330 -4.82 17.44 -20.82
C ARG A 330 -4.74 16.37 -21.91
N GLY A 331 -5.69 16.40 -22.85
CA GLY A 331 -5.77 15.45 -23.95
C GLY A 331 -6.46 14.11 -23.60
N ALA A 332 -6.81 13.87 -22.33
CA ALA A 332 -7.63 12.71 -21.98
C ALA A 332 -9.11 13.00 -22.27
N PRO A 333 -9.83 12.11 -22.98
CA PRO A 333 -11.24 12.32 -23.32
C PRO A 333 -12.17 12.18 -22.12
N LEU A 334 -11.73 11.52 -21.05
CA LEU A 334 -12.50 11.28 -19.83
C LEU A 334 -11.62 11.52 -18.60
N SER A 335 -12.22 12.08 -17.55
CA SER A 335 -11.63 12.13 -16.21
C SER A 335 -12.70 11.79 -15.18
N LEU A 336 -12.33 10.98 -14.19
CA LEU A 336 -13.26 10.43 -13.20
C LEU A 336 -12.96 10.94 -11.80
N ALA A 337 -13.99 11.36 -11.08
CA ALA A 337 -13.91 11.61 -9.65
C ALA A 337 -14.95 10.73 -8.95
N LEU A 338 -14.47 9.80 -8.12
CA LEU A 338 -15.33 8.89 -7.36
C LEU A 338 -15.21 9.19 -5.86
N THR A 339 -16.35 9.39 -5.19
CA THR A 339 -16.40 9.54 -3.74
C THR A 339 -17.20 8.40 -3.14
N LEU A 340 -16.52 7.53 -2.40
CA LEU A 340 -17.17 6.46 -1.66
C LEU A 340 -17.69 7.03 -0.33
N CYS A 341 -19.00 7.22 -0.24
CA CYS A 341 -19.66 7.63 1.00
C CYS A 341 -19.84 6.42 1.91
N ARG A 342 -19.31 6.50 3.13
CA ARG A 342 -19.48 5.46 4.16
C ARG A 342 -20.77 5.72 4.94
N GLY A 343 -21.25 4.76 5.73
CA GLY A 343 -22.42 4.92 6.61
C GLY A 343 -22.23 5.86 7.81
N ARG A 344 -21.51 6.97 7.65
CA ARG A 344 -21.27 8.01 8.66
C ARG A 344 -22.27 9.17 8.44
N SER A 345 -22.65 9.86 9.51
CA SER A 345 -23.61 10.98 9.44
C SER A 345 -23.18 12.09 8.46
N HIS A 346 -21.90 12.44 8.46
CA HIS A 346 -21.33 13.42 7.52
C HIS A 346 -21.46 12.97 6.06
N ASP A 347 -21.04 11.74 5.77
CA ASP A 347 -21.09 11.16 4.43
C ASP A 347 -22.54 11.04 3.93
N ASP A 348 -23.47 10.54 4.75
CA ASP A 348 -24.91 10.42 4.42
C ASP A 348 -25.55 11.78 4.12
N TYR A 349 -25.23 12.79 4.94
CA TYR A 349 -25.75 14.14 4.76
C TYR A 349 -25.43 14.71 3.38
N TYR A 350 -24.18 14.56 2.91
CA TYR A 350 -23.74 15.02 1.59
C TYR A 350 -24.10 14.05 0.46
N PHE A 351 -24.22 12.75 0.73
CA PHE A 351 -24.71 11.78 -0.25
C PHE A 351 -26.14 12.10 -0.69
N GLN A 352 -27.00 12.48 0.26
CA GLN A 352 -28.36 12.92 -0.01
C GLN A 352 -28.44 14.35 -0.60
N ARG A 353 -27.34 15.13 -0.54
CA ARG A 353 -27.27 16.56 -0.91
C ARG A 353 -25.98 16.88 -1.67
N PRO A 354 -25.72 16.22 -2.83
CA PRO A 354 -24.45 16.36 -3.55
C PRO A 354 -24.17 17.80 -4.00
N GLU A 355 -25.20 18.63 -4.19
CA GLU A 355 -25.08 20.05 -4.51
C GLU A 355 -24.30 20.83 -3.42
N ARG A 356 -24.41 20.45 -2.14
CA ARG A 356 -23.72 21.16 -1.06
C ARG A 356 -22.20 20.98 -1.11
N ILE A 357 -21.72 19.80 -1.50
CA ILE A 357 -20.27 19.57 -1.61
C ILE A 357 -19.71 20.03 -2.96
N THR A 358 -20.54 20.11 -4.01
CA THR A 358 -20.10 20.46 -5.37
C THR A 358 -20.25 21.95 -5.69
N ALA A 359 -21.30 22.61 -5.20
CA ALA A 359 -21.71 23.95 -5.65
C ALA A 359 -21.76 25.04 -4.58
N ASP A 360 -21.74 24.73 -3.28
CA ASP A 360 -21.82 25.77 -2.23
C ASP A 360 -20.65 26.79 -2.31
N PRO A 361 -20.82 28.04 -1.86
CA PRO A 361 -19.69 28.95 -1.74
C PRO A 361 -18.69 28.42 -0.69
N PRO A 362 -17.37 28.46 -0.94
CA PRO A 362 -16.39 28.11 0.08
C PRO A 362 -16.51 29.09 1.26
N PRO A 363 -16.27 28.64 2.50
CA PRO A 363 -16.28 29.54 3.65
C PRO A 363 -15.21 30.63 3.45
N PRO A 364 -15.50 31.89 3.81
CA PRO A 364 -14.52 32.97 3.70
C PRO A 364 -13.29 32.65 4.56
N PRO A 365 -12.07 32.88 4.06
CA PRO A 365 -10.88 32.71 4.88
C PRO A 365 -10.94 33.68 6.05
N TYR A 366 -10.58 33.21 7.24
CA TYR A 366 -10.50 34.04 8.43
C TYR A 366 -9.12 33.92 9.08
N VAL A 367 -8.67 35.01 9.69
CA VAL A 367 -7.48 35.04 10.53
C VAL A 367 -7.95 35.29 11.95
N ASP A 368 -7.52 34.44 12.89
CA ASP A 368 -7.82 34.63 14.30
C ASP A 368 -6.86 35.67 14.89
N THR A 369 -7.37 36.89 15.06
CA THR A 369 -6.65 38.00 15.70
C THR A 369 -7.06 38.23 17.15
N SER A 370 -7.76 37.27 17.76
CA SER A 370 -8.23 37.32 19.15
C SER A 370 -7.42 36.43 20.10
N ARG A 371 -6.51 35.57 19.60
CA ARG A 371 -5.75 34.64 20.44
C ARG A 371 -4.49 35.27 21.05
N PRO A 372 -4.39 35.38 22.39
CA PRO A 372 -3.18 35.89 23.04
C PRO A 372 -1.93 35.08 22.75
N GLN A 373 -2.05 33.76 22.53
CA GLN A 373 -0.90 32.89 22.27
C GLN A 373 -0.24 33.22 20.91
N ILE A 374 -1.02 33.67 19.91
CA ILE A 374 -0.46 34.11 18.62
C ILE A 374 0.34 35.39 18.82
N LEU A 375 -0.20 36.35 19.57
CA LEU A 375 0.49 37.59 19.93
C LEU A 375 1.82 37.29 20.65
N LEU A 376 1.79 36.47 21.70
CA LEU A 376 2.99 36.15 22.49
C LEU A 376 4.09 35.52 21.62
N ARG A 377 3.76 34.58 20.73
CA ARG A 377 4.75 33.93 19.86
C ARG A 377 5.43 34.91 18.90
N VAL A 378 4.64 35.78 18.25
CA VAL A 378 5.19 36.79 17.33
C VAL A 378 5.96 37.86 18.10
N PHE A 379 5.49 38.24 19.29
CA PHE A 379 6.15 39.20 20.16
C PHE A 379 7.51 38.68 20.66
N SER A 380 7.58 37.44 21.15
CA SER A 380 8.84 36.76 21.50
C SER A 380 9.82 36.80 20.33
N LYS A 381 9.36 36.43 19.12
CA LYS A 381 10.20 36.37 17.93
C LYS A 381 10.79 37.74 17.59
N GLU A 382 9.98 38.80 17.59
CA GLU A 382 10.45 40.15 17.24
C GLU A 382 11.38 40.74 18.30
N VAL A 383 11.11 40.51 19.59
CA VAL A 383 11.99 40.91 20.69
C VAL A 383 13.35 40.24 20.57
N LEU A 384 13.37 38.91 20.39
CA LEU A 384 14.62 38.16 20.21
C LEU A 384 15.35 38.58 18.93
N ARG A 385 14.64 38.75 17.81
CA ARG A 385 15.25 39.20 16.54
C ARG A 385 15.98 40.53 16.70
N ARG A 386 15.37 41.51 17.39
CA ARG A 386 16.03 42.81 17.63
C ARG A 386 17.22 42.67 18.59
N ALA A 387 17.05 41.97 19.70
CA ALA A 387 18.11 41.78 20.68
C ALA A 387 19.34 41.09 20.06
N PHE A 388 19.15 39.98 19.36
CA PHE A 388 20.23 39.25 18.70
C PHE A 388 20.87 40.06 17.57
N SER A 389 20.08 40.77 16.76
CA SER A 389 20.59 41.59 15.66
C SER A 389 21.37 42.82 16.15
N GLU A 390 20.90 43.52 17.17
CA GLU A 390 21.54 44.73 17.69
C GLU A 390 22.84 44.40 18.43
N LEU A 391 22.82 43.31 19.21
CA LEU A 391 23.98 42.84 19.96
C LEU A 391 24.96 42.03 19.12
N SER A 392 24.63 41.78 17.84
CA SER A 392 25.42 40.94 16.93
C SER A 392 25.78 39.59 17.57
N LEU A 393 24.83 38.98 18.28
CA LEU A 393 25.04 37.70 18.95
C LEU A 393 25.03 36.57 17.92
N PHE A 394 26.06 35.72 17.96
CA PHE A 394 26.23 34.56 17.09
C PHE A 394 26.23 34.91 15.57
N PRO A 395 27.08 35.85 15.12
CA PRO A 395 27.12 36.27 13.73
C PRO A 395 27.66 35.13 12.86
N GLY A 396 26.93 34.76 11.81
CA GLY A 396 27.37 33.76 10.82
C GLY A 396 27.37 32.29 11.29
N THR A 397 27.00 31.98 12.54
CA THR A 397 26.76 30.61 13.02
C THR A 397 25.29 30.21 12.92
N ALA A 398 24.46 31.08 12.34
CA ALA A 398 23.08 30.82 12.01
C ALA A 398 23.00 29.75 10.91
N GLY A 399 22.75 28.50 11.29
CA GLY A 399 22.14 27.55 10.37
C GLY A 399 20.85 28.15 9.81
N ASP A 400 20.54 27.85 8.55
CA ASP A 400 19.42 28.39 7.76
C ASP A 400 18.06 27.96 8.35
N SER A 401 17.73 28.47 9.54
CA SER A 401 16.52 28.12 10.28
C SER A 401 15.42 29.11 9.94
N VAL A 402 14.33 28.59 9.37
CA VAL A 402 13.11 29.34 9.06
C VAL A 402 12.46 30.01 10.30
N HIS A 403 12.85 29.59 11.51
CA HIS A 403 12.32 30.12 12.77
C HIS A 403 13.08 31.35 13.28
N GLY A 404 14.33 31.56 12.87
CA GLY A 404 15.17 32.70 13.29
C GLY A 404 16.62 32.31 13.61
N GLU A 405 17.50 33.30 13.64
CA GLU A 405 18.95 33.15 13.81
C GLU A 405 19.36 33.42 15.27
N PHE A 406 19.18 32.43 16.15
CA PHE A 406 19.40 32.58 17.60
C PHE A 406 20.52 31.68 18.17
N GLY A 407 21.36 31.09 17.32
CA GLY A 407 22.38 30.14 17.73
C GLY A 407 21.81 28.77 18.17
N THR A 408 22.60 28.00 18.92
CA THR A 408 22.24 26.67 19.42
C THR A 408 21.67 26.72 20.83
N ALA A 409 20.92 25.68 21.22
CA ALA A 409 20.39 25.56 22.57
C ALA A 409 21.50 25.55 23.65
N ASP A 410 22.62 24.87 23.37
CA ASP A 410 23.75 24.79 24.29
C ASP A 410 24.42 26.14 24.53
N ALA A 411 24.45 27.00 23.51
CA ALA A 411 25.06 28.32 23.60
C ALA A 411 24.25 29.32 24.45
N TRP A 412 22.98 29.04 24.75
CA TRP A 412 22.08 29.96 25.47
C TRP A 412 22.56 30.29 26.89
N MET A 413 23.07 29.29 27.61
CA MET A 413 23.61 29.43 28.96
C MET A 413 25.14 29.61 28.98
N GLN A 414 25.75 29.85 27.83
CA GLN A 414 27.19 30.07 27.69
C GLN A 414 27.47 31.55 27.39
N GLN A 415 28.73 31.95 27.61
CA GLN A 415 29.18 33.27 27.20
C GLN A 415 29.23 33.35 25.67
N PRO A 416 28.58 34.36 25.05
CA PRO A 416 28.61 34.49 23.60
C PRO A 416 30.05 34.79 23.12
N PRO A 417 30.44 34.34 21.90
CA PRO A 417 31.79 34.54 21.37
C PRO A 417 32.24 36.00 21.33
N ASN A 418 31.29 36.91 21.11
CA ASN A 418 31.48 38.35 21.09
C ASN A 418 30.58 38.99 22.16
N PRO A 419 31.01 39.09 23.44
CA PRO A 419 30.19 39.69 24.47
C PRO A 419 30.03 41.20 24.22
N PRO A 420 28.79 41.72 24.20
CA PRO A 420 28.55 43.13 23.94
C PRO A 420 29.07 44.00 25.09
N ALA A 421 29.78 45.07 24.75
CA ALA A 421 30.33 45.99 25.75
C ALA A 421 29.22 46.66 26.57
N GLY A 422 29.41 46.77 27.88
CA GLY A 422 28.50 47.47 28.78
C GLY A 422 27.31 46.64 29.28
N TYR A 423 27.27 45.33 29.04
CA TYR A 423 26.34 44.39 29.67
C TYR A 423 27.04 43.66 30.84
N ALA A 424 26.32 43.46 31.95
CA ALA A 424 26.84 42.79 33.14
C ALA A 424 26.61 41.27 33.11
N GLY A 425 25.65 40.81 32.30
CA GLY A 425 25.36 39.38 32.10
C GLY A 425 26.54 38.62 31.48
N THR A 426 26.82 37.42 31.99
CA THR A 426 27.90 36.57 31.50
C THR A 426 27.43 35.56 30.46
N THR A 427 26.14 35.19 30.49
CA THR A 427 25.53 34.26 29.53
C THR A 427 24.67 34.98 28.49
N ALA A 428 24.39 34.33 27.36
CA ALA A 428 23.44 34.89 26.38
C ALA A 428 22.05 35.13 27.02
N ALA A 429 21.59 34.25 27.92
CA ALA A 429 20.35 34.45 28.67
C ALA A 429 20.35 35.75 29.49
N ASP A 430 21.41 36.00 30.26
CA ASP A 430 21.54 37.19 31.10
C ASP A 430 21.60 38.48 30.26
N ILE A 431 22.38 38.44 29.17
CA ILE A 431 22.54 39.57 28.25
C ILE A 431 21.19 39.93 27.60
N ILE A 432 20.41 38.92 27.18
CA ILE A 432 19.08 39.15 26.59
C ILE A 432 18.09 39.68 27.64
N GLN A 433 18.10 39.14 28.87
CA GLN A 433 17.25 39.64 29.96
C GLN A 433 17.56 41.10 30.30
N GLU A 434 18.84 41.46 30.32
CA GLU A 434 19.31 42.82 30.53
C GLU A 434 18.92 43.74 29.36
N TRP A 435 19.06 43.27 28.11
CA TRP A 435 18.61 44.01 26.93
C TRP A 435 17.11 44.33 26.99
N ILE A 436 16.27 43.35 27.36
CA ILE A 436 14.82 43.53 27.51
C ILE A 436 14.52 44.58 28.59
N GLY A 437 15.26 44.56 29.71
CA GLY A 437 15.13 45.53 30.79
C GLY A 437 15.51 46.96 30.36
N ARG A 438 16.64 47.11 29.66
CA ARG A 438 17.15 48.40 29.16
C ARG A 438 16.28 48.99 28.05
N HIS A 439 15.73 48.14 27.18
CA HIS A 439 14.95 48.56 26.00
C HIS A 439 13.44 48.46 26.22
N ARG A 440 12.96 48.72 27.46
CA ARG A 440 11.53 48.59 27.79
C ARG A 440 10.61 49.40 26.88
N ALA A 441 11.02 50.61 26.47
CA ALA A 441 10.26 51.42 25.53
C ALA A 441 10.10 50.75 24.15
N VAL A 442 11.14 50.06 23.67
CA VAL A 442 11.11 49.31 22.41
C VAL A 442 10.18 48.09 22.54
N VAL A 443 10.28 47.36 23.65
CA VAL A 443 9.42 46.19 23.94
C VAL A 443 7.94 46.60 23.96
N VAL A 444 7.62 47.72 24.62
CA VAL A 444 6.28 48.31 24.64
C VAL A 444 5.83 48.67 23.22
N GLY A 445 6.67 49.35 22.45
CA GLY A 445 6.35 49.74 21.07
C GLY A 445 6.12 48.55 20.12
N ILE A 446 6.84 47.43 20.31
CA ILE A 446 6.59 46.19 19.56
C ILE A 446 5.22 45.63 19.91
N CYS A 447 4.88 45.56 21.20
CA CYS A 447 3.56 45.07 21.65
C CYS A 447 2.43 45.92 21.04
N ASP A 448 2.57 47.24 21.11
CA ASP A 448 1.59 48.17 20.57
C ASP A 448 1.42 48.00 19.05
N ALA A 449 2.53 47.89 18.32
CA ALA A 449 2.50 47.67 16.87
C ALA A 449 1.81 46.34 16.50
N LEU A 450 2.05 45.27 17.27
CA LEU A 450 1.44 43.96 17.04
C LEU A 450 -0.05 43.91 17.39
N LEU A 451 -0.52 44.80 18.26
CA LEU A 451 -1.95 44.90 18.62
C LEU A 451 -2.76 45.65 17.56
N VAL A 452 -2.15 46.52 16.76
CA VAL A 452 -2.84 47.30 15.72
C VAL A 452 -3.60 46.39 14.76
N GLY A 453 -4.90 46.67 14.57
CA GLY A 453 -5.77 45.90 13.66
C GLY A 453 -6.16 44.51 14.18
N THR A 454 -5.78 44.15 15.40
CA THR A 454 -6.20 42.90 16.05
C THR A 454 -7.45 43.11 16.91
N ARG A 455 -8.17 42.03 17.22
CA ARG A 455 -9.29 42.07 18.18
C ARG A 455 -8.83 42.26 19.63
N LEU A 456 -7.52 42.24 19.89
CA LEU A 456 -6.92 42.53 21.18
C LEU A 456 -6.58 44.02 21.35
N ALA A 457 -6.76 44.84 20.30
CA ALA A 457 -6.57 46.27 20.39
C ALA A 457 -7.52 46.89 21.43
N GLY A 458 -6.97 47.69 22.34
CA GLY A 458 -7.73 48.32 23.42
C GLY A 458 -7.88 47.47 24.70
N ASP A 459 -7.48 46.20 24.69
CA ASP A 459 -7.44 45.39 25.91
C ASP A 459 -6.18 45.70 26.73
N ALA A 460 -6.34 46.63 27.68
CA ALA A 460 -5.25 47.08 28.55
C ALA A 460 -4.70 45.95 29.43
N ALA A 461 -5.54 44.99 29.85
CA ALA A 461 -5.12 43.88 30.69
C ALA A 461 -4.26 42.88 29.89
N GLN A 462 -4.71 42.52 28.68
CA GLN A 462 -3.97 41.61 27.80
C GLN A 462 -2.64 42.22 27.35
N ARG A 463 -2.63 43.53 27.06
CA ARG A 463 -1.40 44.28 26.75
C ARG A 463 -0.42 44.25 27.92
N ALA A 464 -0.87 44.58 29.13
CA ALA A 464 -0.04 44.57 30.33
C ALA A 464 0.50 43.16 30.62
N ALA A 465 -0.32 42.13 30.47
CA ALA A 465 0.07 40.74 30.64
C ALA A 465 1.13 40.30 29.62
N ALA A 466 0.99 40.69 28.34
CA ALA A 466 1.95 40.34 27.30
C ALA A 466 3.33 40.98 27.54
N ILE A 467 3.34 42.27 27.88
CA ILE A 467 4.58 43.00 28.22
C ILE A 467 5.21 42.39 29.47
N GLY A 468 4.39 42.13 30.51
CA GLY A 468 4.85 41.51 31.75
C GLY A 468 5.46 40.13 31.52
N TRP A 469 4.86 39.32 30.65
CA TRP A 469 5.41 38.00 30.29
C TRP A 469 6.74 38.11 29.56
N ILE A 470 6.89 39.01 28.58
CA ILE A 470 8.19 39.23 27.90
C ILE A 470 9.27 39.70 28.88
N THR A 471 8.93 40.61 29.80
CA THR A 471 9.91 41.18 30.73
C THR A 471 10.34 40.20 31.82
N THR A 472 9.47 39.26 32.23
CA THR A 472 9.72 38.43 33.43
C THR A 472 9.78 36.93 33.19
N ARG A 473 9.16 36.41 32.13
CA ARG A 473 8.99 34.97 31.90
C ARG A 473 9.63 34.44 30.62
N LEU A 474 9.80 35.27 29.59
CA LEU A 474 10.38 34.83 28.31
C LEU A 474 11.75 34.15 28.48
N VAL A 475 12.71 34.82 29.11
CA VAL A 475 14.08 34.26 29.28
C VAL A 475 14.07 32.99 30.14
N PRO A 476 13.41 32.95 31.33
CA PRO A 476 13.28 31.71 32.09
C PRO A 476 12.66 30.55 31.32
N GLU A 477 11.61 30.80 30.52
CA GLU A 477 10.97 29.77 29.71
C GLU A 477 11.86 29.29 28.56
N ILE A 478 12.66 30.18 27.95
CA ILE A 478 13.68 29.80 26.96
C ILE A 478 14.74 28.91 27.63
N THR A 479 15.26 29.30 28.80
CA THR A 479 16.24 28.50 29.54
C THR A 479 15.70 27.12 29.92
N ALA A 480 14.45 27.02 30.34
CA ALA A 480 13.82 25.73 30.60
C ALA A 480 13.72 24.88 29.33
N ALA A 481 13.40 25.48 28.18
CA ALA A 481 13.34 24.78 26.90
C ALA A 481 14.73 24.27 26.44
N THR A 482 15.81 25.03 26.68
CA THR A 482 17.17 24.57 26.34
C THR A 482 17.63 23.39 27.19
N GLN A 483 17.11 23.26 28.41
CA GLN A 483 17.42 22.17 29.33
C GLN A 483 16.48 20.95 29.19
N ASP A 484 15.40 21.07 28.41
CA ASP A 484 14.43 20.00 28.20
C ASP A 484 15.00 18.89 27.30
N GLN A 485 15.20 17.70 27.87
CA GLN A 485 15.75 16.54 27.17
C GLN A 485 14.77 15.90 26.18
N SER A 486 13.47 16.23 26.25
CA SER A 486 12.48 15.75 25.27
C SER A 486 12.57 16.46 23.92
N LEU A 487 13.23 17.63 23.88
CA LEU A 487 13.50 18.36 22.65
C LEU A 487 14.88 17.95 22.12
N ILE A 488 14.92 17.46 20.88
CA ILE A 488 16.14 16.91 20.25
C ILE A 488 16.84 17.92 19.32
N GLN A 489 16.22 19.07 19.08
CA GLN A 489 16.72 20.05 18.11
C GLN A 489 17.95 20.80 18.67
N ILE A 490 18.97 20.95 17.83
CA ILE A 490 20.23 21.64 18.16
C ILE A 490 20.04 23.17 18.09
N GLY A 491 19.33 23.66 17.07
CA GLY A 491 19.05 25.09 16.90
C GLY A 491 18.08 25.62 17.94
N LEU A 492 18.43 26.73 18.60
CA LEU A 492 17.59 27.34 19.64
C LEU A 492 16.22 27.74 19.08
N SER A 493 16.19 28.32 17.88
CA SER A 493 14.95 28.80 17.25
C SER A 493 13.96 27.67 16.93
N GLU A 494 14.44 26.52 16.46
CA GLU A 494 13.60 25.35 16.18
C GLU A 494 13.08 24.71 17.48
N ARG A 495 13.95 24.62 18.51
CA ARG A 495 13.59 24.12 19.83
C ARG A 495 12.47 24.96 20.47
N LEU A 496 12.58 26.28 20.41
CA LEU A 496 11.56 27.21 20.92
C LEU A 496 10.25 27.16 20.12
N ALA A 497 10.33 26.90 18.81
CA ALA A 497 9.16 26.70 17.97
C ALA A 497 8.39 25.42 18.36
N ASN A 498 9.10 24.31 18.61
CA ASN A 498 8.52 23.05 19.10
C ASN A 498 7.91 23.19 20.50
N ARG A 499 8.53 23.99 21.38
CA ARG A 499 7.98 24.29 22.71
C ARG A 499 6.77 25.24 22.67
N GLY A 500 6.53 25.90 21.54
CA GLY A 500 5.42 26.84 21.35
C GLY A 500 5.69 28.27 21.84
N ILE A 501 6.95 28.61 22.14
CA ILE A 501 7.40 29.96 22.51
C ILE A 501 7.55 30.83 21.25
N LEU A 502 7.97 30.23 20.14
CA LEU A 502 8.05 30.84 18.81
C LEU A 502 6.98 30.27 17.86
N PRO A 503 6.68 30.93 16.74
CA PRO A 503 5.85 30.37 15.69
C PRO A 503 6.50 29.11 15.07
N MET A 504 5.71 28.02 15.00
CA MET A 504 6.10 26.74 14.38
C MET A 504 6.31 26.83 12.86
N PHE A 505 5.86 27.90 12.21
CA PHE A 505 6.16 28.18 10.81
C PHE A 505 6.70 29.61 10.72
N GLY A 506 7.82 29.80 10.01
CA GLY A 506 8.34 31.14 9.74
C GLY A 506 7.32 31.98 8.99
N PHE A 507 7.28 33.29 9.25
CA PHE A 507 6.72 34.24 8.27
C PHE A 507 7.48 34.03 6.95
N PRO A 508 6.81 34.08 5.78
CA PRO A 508 7.47 33.83 4.50
C PRO A 508 8.61 34.83 4.31
N THR A 509 9.84 34.37 4.48
CA THR A 509 11.04 35.07 4.06
C THR A 509 11.14 34.92 2.54
N ARG A 510 11.44 36.04 1.87
CA ARG A 510 11.38 36.19 0.41
C ARG A 510 12.26 35.14 -0.30
N ALA A 511 11.63 34.13 -0.89
CA ALA A 511 11.99 33.54 -2.18
C ALA A 511 10.94 32.49 -2.58
N ARG A 512 9.93 32.90 -3.35
CA ARG A 512 9.29 31.99 -4.31
C ARG A 512 9.79 32.42 -5.69
N LEU A 513 10.70 31.66 -6.27
CA LEU A 513 10.87 31.67 -7.71
C LEU A 513 9.61 31.01 -8.30
N LEU A 514 8.66 31.85 -8.71
CA LEU A 514 7.63 31.44 -9.66
C LEU A 514 8.34 31.26 -11.01
N TYR A 515 8.77 30.04 -11.30
CA TYR A 515 9.17 29.69 -12.66
C TYR A 515 7.92 29.75 -13.55
N HIS A 516 7.87 30.73 -14.44
CA HIS A 516 6.98 30.72 -15.59
C HIS A 516 7.81 30.78 -16.87
N LYS A 517 7.76 29.63 -17.56
CA LYS A 517 8.36 29.25 -18.86
C LYS A 517 9.84 28.94 -18.89
#